data_AF-U9TMG3-F1
#
_entry.id   AF-U9TMG3-F1
#
_cell.length_a   1.000
_cell.length_b   1.000
_cell.length_c   1.000
_cell.angle_alpha   90.00
_cell.angle_beta   90.00
_cell.angle_gamma   90.00
#
_symmetry.space_group_name_H-M   'P 1'
#
loop_
_entity.id
_entity.type
_entity.pdbx_description
1 polymer ?
#
loop_
_entity_poly.entity_id
_entity_poly.type
_entity_poly.pdbx_seq_one_letter_code
_entity_poly.pdbx_strand_id
1 'polypeptide(L)'
;MSTIRRELVYQAVNKAWSSLDYNIHKGFHVHFEFIKQKILADSSLTEDEKNEAIRLTNKDYDRDKISYNSGTRRTCENCNKECLATLYCEYC
;
A
#
# COMPACT_ATOMS: atom_id res chain seq x y z
N MET A 1 -10.19 -16.96 -12.72
CA MET A 1 -9.35 -16.59 -11.57
C MET A 1 -7.99 -17.24 -11.78
N SER A 2 -6.95 -16.42 -11.95
CA SER A 2 -5.57 -16.90 -11.91
C SER A 2 -5.23 -17.35 -10.48
N THR A 3 -4.45 -18.41 -10.34
CA THR A 3 -3.92 -18.80 -9.03
C THR A 3 -2.84 -17.80 -8.62
N ILE A 4 -3.16 -16.90 -7.69
CA ILE A 4 -2.20 -15.90 -7.17
C ILE A 4 -1.04 -16.60 -6.45
N ARG A 5 0.19 -16.41 -6.94
CA ARG A 5 1.41 -16.92 -6.32
C ARG A 5 1.83 -16.01 -5.16
N ARG A 6 1.29 -16.28 -3.97
CA ARG A 6 1.49 -15.42 -2.78
C ARG A 6 2.95 -15.16 -2.45
N GLU A 7 3.82 -16.16 -2.58
CA GLU A 7 5.25 -15.98 -2.31
C GLU A 7 5.88 -14.95 -3.25
N LEU A 8 5.54 -15.01 -4.55
CA LEU A 8 6.03 -14.05 -5.54
C LEU A 8 5.52 -12.63 -5.26
N VAL A 9 4.25 -12.50 -4.86
CA VAL A 9 3.67 -11.22 -4.42
C VAL A 9 4.47 -10.62 -3.25
N TYR A 10 4.73 -11.41 -2.20
CA TYR A 10 5.52 -10.92 -1.06
C TYR A 10 6.96 -10.58 -1.46
N GLN A 11 7.60 -11.39 -2.30
CA GLN A 11 8.94 -11.11 -2.81
C GLN A 11 8.99 -9.81 -3.61
N ALA A 12 8.01 -9.54 -4.48
CA ALA A 12 7.94 -8.31 -5.25
C ALA A 12 7.77 -7.08 -4.37
N VAL A 13 6.88 -7.14 -3.36
CA VAL A 13 6.71 -6.06 -2.37
C VAL A 13 8.01 -5.82 -1.60
N ASN A 14 8.64 -6.87 -1.07
CA ASN A 14 9.91 -6.75 -0.32
C ASN A 14 11.04 -6.19 -1.18
N LYS A 15 11.12 -6.61 -2.45
CA LYS A 15 12.11 -6.12 -3.42
C LYS A 15 11.88 -4.64 -3.74
N ALA A 16 10.63 -4.22 -3.92
CA ALA A 16 10.29 -2.83 -4.11
C ALA A 16 10.76 -1.99 -2.91
N TRP A 17 10.50 -2.44 -1.68
CA TRP A 17 10.96 -1.78 -0.45
C TRP A 17 12.47 -1.73 -0.32
N SER A 18 13.15 -2.83 -0.64
CA SER A 18 14.61 -2.88 -0.62
C SER A 18 15.26 -1.97 -1.65
N SER A 19 14.52 -1.58 -2.70
CA SER A 19 15.01 -0.67 -3.75
C SER A 19 14.76 0.82 -3.44
N LEU A 20 14.10 1.13 -2.33
CA LEU A 20 13.78 2.49 -1.93
C LEU A 20 15.03 3.19 -1.37
N ASP A 21 15.43 4.29 -2.00
CA ASP A 21 16.43 5.20 -1.42
C ASP A 21 15.74 6.28 -0.58
N TYR A 22 15.92 6.18 0.75
CA TYR A 22 15.36 7.11 1.73
C TYR A 22 15.94 8.53 1.66
N ASN A 23 17.10 8.73 1.02
CA ASN A 23 17.68 10.06 0.83
C ASN A 23 17.01 10.82 -0.31
N ILE A 24 16.59 10.09 -1.35
CA ILE A 24 15.93 10.65 -2.55
C ILE A 24 14.43 10.81 -2.30
N HIS A 25 13.77 9.76 -1.84
CA HIS A 25 12.34 9.75 -1.59
C HIS A 25 12.10 10.14 -0.13
N LYS A 26 11.61 11.36 0.11
CA LYS A 26 11.39 11.88 1.45
C LYS A 26 9.93 11.75 1.88
N GLY A 27 9.72 11.12 3.03
CA GLY A 27 8.41 10.95 3.65
C GLY A 27 7.66 9.70 3.18
N PHE A 28 6.92 9.09 4.11
CA PHE A 28 6.28 7.80 3.87
C PHE A 28 5.25 7.85 2.74
N HIS A 29 4.52 8.95 2.57
CA HIS A 29 3.62 9.14 1.42
C HIS A 29 4.34 8.92 0.07
N VAL A 30 5.54 9.49 -0.08
CA VAL A 30 6.35 9.32 -1.30
C VAL A 30 6.90 7.90 -1.40
N HIS A 31 7.28 7.29 -0.27
CA HIS A 31 7.73 5.89 -0.23
C HIS A 31 6.65 4.96 -0.78
N PHE A 32 5.43 5.02 -0.25
CA PHE A 32 4.35 4.14 -0.68
C PHE A 32 3.99 4.29 -2.17
N GLU A 33 4.02 5.51 -2.70
CA GLU A 33 3.80 5.74 -4.15
C GLU A 33 4.94 5.14 -4.99
N PHE A 34 6.20 5.28 -4.56
CA PHE A 34 7.33 4.62 -5.23
C PHE A 34 7.17 3.10 -5.25
N ILE A 35 6.79 2.49 -4.13
CA ILE A 35 6.58 1.04 -4.01
C ILE A 35 5.49 0.56 -4.98
N LYS A 36 4.36 1.26 -5.06
CA LYS A 36 3.30 0.94 -6.03
C LYS A 36 3.80 0.98 -7.46
N GLN A 37 4.57 2.01 -7.84
CA GLN A 37 5.12 2.10 -9.19
C GLN A 37 6.10 0.97 -9.50
N LYS A 38 6.92 0.56 -8.52
CA LYS A 38 7.81 -0.61 -8.67
C LYS A 38 7.02 -1.90 -8.88
N ILE A 39 5.94 -2.11 -8.13
CA ILE A 39 5.05 -3.28 -8.29
C ILE A 39 4.38 -3.28 -9.66
N LEU A 40 3.85 -2.13 -10.10
CA LEU A 40 3.18 -2.00 -11.40
C LEU A 40 4.12 -2.29 -12.58
N ALA A 41 5.39 -1.90 -12.45
CA ALA A 41 6.43 -2.14 -13.44
C ALA A 41 7.02 -3.56 -13.41
N ASP A 42 6.70 -4.39 -12.41
CA ASP A 42 7.22 -5.75 -12.31
C ASP A 42 6.53 -6.67 -13.31
N SER A 43 7.24 -7.02 -14.40
CA SER A 43 6.75 -7.89 -15.46
C SER A 43 6.68 -9.36 -15.07
N SER A 44 7.21 -9.76 -13.91
CA SER A 44 7.09 -11.14 -13.40
C SER A 44 5.72 -11.44 -12.77
N LEU A 45 4.97 -10.38 -12.42
CA LEU A 45 3.63 -10.46 -11.84
C LEU A 45 2.55 -10.39 -12.91
N THR A 46 1.51 -11.21 -12.73
CA THR A 46 0.23 -11.03 -13.42
C THR A 46 -0.53 -9.82 -12.85
N GLU A 47 -1.53 -9.31 -13.58
CA GLU A 47 -2.34 -8.18 -13.10
C GLU A 47 -3.07 -8.49 -11.78
N ASP A 48 -3.57 -9.72 -11.61
CA ASP A 48 -4.17 -10.16 -10.34
C ASP A 48 -3.16 -10.11 -9.18
N GLU A 49 -1.90 -10.48 -9.44
CA GLU A 49 -0.83 -10.46 -8.44
C GLU A 49 -0.36 -9.03 -8.13
N LYS A 50 -0.29 -8.14 -9.13
CA LYS A 50 0.00 -6.71 -8.91
C LYS A 50 -1.08 -6.07 -8.04
N ASN A 51 -2.34 -6.36 -8.32
CA ASN A 51 -3.46 -5.86 -7.52
C ASN A 51 -3.37 -6.34 -6.07
N GLU A 52 -3.02 -7.61 -5.85
CA GLU A 52 -2.83 -8.13 -4.48
C GLU A 52 -1.63 -7.49 -3.77
N ALA A 53 -0.50 -7.31 -4.48
CA ALA A 53 0.68 -6.61 -3.94
C ALA A 53 0.37 -5.16 -3.55
N ILE A 54 -0.38 -4.44 -4.39
CA ILE A 54 -0.85 -3.07 -4.11
C ILE A 54 -1.81 -3.05 -2.93
N ARG A 55 -2.71 -4.04 -2.82
CA ARG A 55 -3.64 -4.17 -1.68
C ARG A 55 -2.88 -4.33 -0.36
N LEU A 56 -1.85 -5.19 -0.33
CA LEU A 56 -0.98 -5.35 0.84
C LEU A 56 -0.26 -4.04 1.17
N THR A 57 0.33 -3.39 0.16
CA THR A 57 1.03 -2.10 0.29
C THR A 57 0.09 -1.00 0.82
N ASN A 58 -1.16 -0.94 0.37
CA ASN A 58 -2.15 0.01 0.85
C ASN A 58 -2.58 -0.26 2.31
N LYS A 59 -2.58 -1.52 2.75
CA LYS A 59 -2.86 -1.87 4.15
C LYS A 59 -1.77 -1.32 5.07
N ASP A 60 -0.50 -1.47 4.67
CA ASP A 60 0.63 -0.88 5.39
C ASP A 60 0.57 0.65 5.37
N TYR A 61 0.21 1.24 4.23
CA TYR A 61 0.05 2.69 4.11
C TYR A 61 -1.06 3.23 5.03
N ASP A 62 -2.19 2.55 5.10
CA ASP A 62 -3.28 2.92 6.01
C ASP A 62 -2.85 2.88 7.47
N ARG A 63 -2.12 1.83 7.88
CA ARG A 63 -1.53 1.74 9.23
C ARG A 63 -0.61 2.93 9.51
N ASP A 64 0.25 3.28 8.57
CA ASP A 64 1.23 4.35 8.75
C ASP A 64 0.55 5.73 8.78
N LYS A 65 -0.45 5.98 7.94
CA LYS A 65 -1.28 7.20 8.00
C LYS A 65 -1.91 7.39 9.38
N ILE A 66 -2.48 6.34 9.96
CA ILE A 66 -3.07 6.38 11.30
C ILE A 66 -1.98 6.66 12.35
N SER A 67 -0.86 5.94 12.29
CA SER A 67 0.23 6.04 13.27
C SER A 67 0.87 7.42 13.30
N TYR A 68 1.05 8.03 12.13
CA TYR A 68 1.62 9.37 11.99
C TYR A 68 0.57 10.49 11.94
N ASN A 69 -0.72 10.15 12.05
CA ASN A 69 -1.84 11.09 11.91
C ASN A 69 -1.70 12.00 10.68
N SER A 70 -1.34 11.42 9.53
CA SER A 70 -0.97 12.15 8.32
C SER A 70 -1.72 11.64 7.09
N GLY A 71 -2.15 12.57 6.24
CA GLY A 71 -2.90 12.28 5.02
C GLY A 71 -4.34 12.82 5.06
N THR A 72 -5.07 12.56 3.97
CA THR A 72 -6.44 13.02 3.82
C THR A 72 -7.40 12.14 4.60
N ARG A 73 -8.27 12.77 5.41
CA ARG A 73 -9.37 12.10 6.10
C ARG A 73 -10.56 11.92 5.17
N ARG A 74 -11.34 10.87 5.41
CA ARG A 74 -12.65 10.63 4.77
C ARG A 74 -13.71 10.39 5.85
N THR A 75 -14.95 10.75 5.57
CA THR A 75 -16.06 10.38 6.45
C THR A 75 -16.43 8.92 6.24
N CYS A 76 -16.43 8.11 7.31
CA CYS A 76 -16.90 6.74 7.25
C CYS A 76 -18.43 6.71 7.15
N GLU A 77 -18.97 6.03 6.15
CA GLU A 77 -20.44 5.91 5.94
C GLU A 77 -21.15 5.13 7.05
N ASN A 78 -20.45 4.21 7.73
CA ASN A 78 -21.04 3.39 8.78
C ASN A 78 -21.15 4.12 10.13
N CYS A 79 -20.12 4.88 10.51
CA CYS A 79 -20.05 5.51 11.84
C CYS A 79 -19.99 7.05 11.81
N ASN A 80 -20.01 7.67 10.64
CA ASN A 80 -19.95 9.13 10.41
C ASN A 80 -18.74 9.84 11.03
N LYS A 81 -17.66 9.12 11.36
CA LYS A 81 -16.40 9.69 11.87
C LYS A 81 -15.42 9.95 10.73
N GLU A 82 -14.58 10.96 10.91
CA GLU A 82 -13.44 11.20 10.01
C GLU A 82 -12.31 10.21 10.29
N CYS A 83 -12.06 9.33 9.32
CA CYS A 83 -11.06 8.27 9.35
C CYS A 83 -9.94 8.50 8.32
N LEU A 84 -8.73 8.04 8.64
CA LEU A 84 -7.52 8.19 7.81
C LEU A 84 -7.29 6.99 6.89
N ALA A 85 -7.66 5.79 7.31
CA ALA A 85 -7.49 4.60 6.48
C ALA A 85 -8.44 4.62 5.28
N THR A 86 -7.97 4.12 4.14
CA THR A 86 -8.72 4.06 2.88
C THR A 86 -9.42 2.72 2.72
N LEU A 87 -8.78 1.62 3.11
CA LEU A 87 -9.31 0.26 2.97
C LEU A 87 -10.29 -0.13 4.08
N TYR A 88 -10.21 0.51 5.24
CA TYR A 88 -11.07 0.26 6.40
C TYR A 88 -11.28 1.55 7.19
N CYS A 89 -12.17 1.53 8.17
CA CYS A 89 -12.32 2.62 9.13
C CYS A 89 -11.61 2.22 10.41
N GLU A 90 -10.66 3.01 10.92
CA GLU A 90 -9.94 2.68 12.17
C GLU A 90 -10.80 2.74 13.45
N TYR A 91 -12.09 3.08 13.33
CA TYR A 91 -13.05 3.12 14.42
C TYR A 91 -14.16 2.06 14.33
N CYS A 92 -14.19 1.26 13.25
CA CYS A 92 -15.23 0.24 13.01
C CYS A 92 -14.66 -1.17 13.12
#